data_AF-A0A0B6X872-F1
#
_entry.id   AF-A0A0B6X872-F1
#
_cell.length_a   1.000
_cell.length_b   1.000
_cell.length_c   1.000
_cell.angle_alpha   90.00
_cell.angle_beta   90.00
_cell.angle_gamma   90.00
#
_symmetry.space_group_name_H-M   'P 1'
#
loop_
_entity.id
_entity.type
_entity.pdbx_description
1 polymer ?
#
loop_
_entity_poly.entity_id
_entity_poly.type
_entity_poly.pdbx_seq_one_letter_code
_entity_poly.pdbx_strand_id
1 'polypeptide(L)' 'MNISMWQIEEMAEEIISGLFADGKTPMEQFGINWKQAERLDSRNEAQLSGNSS' A
#
# COMPACT_ATOMS: atom_id res chain seq x y z
N MET A 1 -8.68 24.09 -4.25
CA MET A 1 -9.14 23.33 -3.07
C MET A 1 -7.92 23.04 -2.22
N ASN A 2 -7.92 23.41 -0.94
CA ASN A 2 -6.86 23.06 -0.01
C ASN A 2 -7.34 21.85 0.80
N ILE A 3 -6.81 20.67 0.51
CA ILE A 3 -7.19 19.43 1.19
C ILE A 3 -6.25 19.27 2.39
N SER A 4 -6.81 19.08 3.58
CA SER A 4 -6.00 18.87 4.78
C SER A 4 -5.47 17.44 4.84
N MET A 5 -4.38 17.23 5.60
CA MET A 5 -3.82 15.88 5.81
C MET A 5 -4.87 14.90 6.35
N TRP A 6 -5.70 15.36 7.28
CA TRP A 6 -6.79 14.57 7.85
C TRP A 6 -7.81 14.12 6.80
N GLN A 7 -8.16 15.01 5.86
CA GLN A 7 -9.05 14.65 4.75
C GLN A 7 -8.41 13.64 3.78
N ILE A 8 -7.09 13.70 3.60
CA ILE A 8 -6.36 12.71 2.79
C ILE A 8 -6.38 11.35 3.48
N GLU A 9 -6.18 11.31 4.81
CA GLU A 9 -6.22 10.08 5.60
C GLU A 9 -7.62 9.44 5.58
N GLU A 10 -8.68 10.23 5.76
CA GLU A 10 -10.07 9.75 5.70
C GLU A 10 -10.42 9.18 4.33
N MET A 11 -10.04 9.88 3.25
CA MET A 11 -10.23 9.39 1.88
C MET A 11 -9.44 8.10 1.61
N ALA A 12 -8.22 7.98 2.15
CA ALA A 12 -7.41 6.78 2.01
C ALA A 12 -8.04 5.59 2.75
N GLU A 13 -8.57 5.81 3.95
CA GLU A 13 -9.23 4.78 4.76
C GLU A 13 -10.51 4.26 4.09
N GLU A 14 -11.32 5.14 3.50
CA GLU A 14 -12.49 4.73 2.69
C GLU A 14 -12.10 3.91 1.47
N ILE A 15 -11.06 4.34 0.73
CA ILE A 15 -10.58 3.62 -0.46
C ILE A 15 -10.06 2.23 -0.07
N ILE A 16 -9.25 2.15 0.99
CA ILE A 16 -8.70 0.90 1.53
C ILE A 16 -9.83 -0.02 2.00
N SER A 17 -10.80 0.51 2.73
CA SER A 17 -11.96 -0.26 3.22
C SER A 17 -12.80 -0.81 2.06
N GLY A 18 -13.02 -0.01 1.01
CA GLY A 18 -13.73 -0.44 -0.20
C GLY A 18 -12.96 -1.48 -1.01
N LEU A 19 -11.63 -1.37 -1.06
CA LEU A 19 -10.77 -2.36 -1.73
C LEU A 19 -10.90 -3.73 -1.04
N PHE A 20 -10.90 -3.78 0.29
CA PHE A 20 -10.88 -5.04 1.06
C PHE A 20 -12.25 -5.51 1.56
N ALA A 21 -13.35 -4.85 1.15
CA ALA A 21 -14.72 -5.18 1.58
C ALA A 21 -15.20 -6.58 1.13
N ASP A 22 -14.58 -7.17 0.11
CA ASP A 22 -14.95 -8.48 -0.46
C ASP A 22 -14.57 -9.69 0.42
N GLY A 23 -14.04 -9.45 1.62
CA GLY A 23 -13.53 -10.50 2.51
C GLY A 23 -12.24 -11.18 2.00
N LYS A 24 -11.68 -10.66 0.89
CA LYS A 24 -10.40 -11.07 0.35
C LYS A 24 -9.30 -10.35 1.10
N THR A 25 -8.28 -11.10 1.50
CA THR A 25 -7.03 -10.51 1.97
C THR A 25 -6.42 -9.65 0.86
N PRO A 26 -5.63 -8.61 1.20
CA PRO A 26 -4.95 -7.81 0.21
C PRO A 26 -4.17 -8.65 -0.82
N MET A 27 -3.56 -9.73 -0.36
CA MET A 27 -2.87 -10.71 -1.20
C MET A 27 -3.75 -11.34 -2.28
N GLU A 28 -4.95 -11.79 -1.91
CA GLU A 28 -5.91 -12.42 -2.83
C GLU A 28 -6.41 -11.44 -3.89
N GLN A 29 -6.56 -10.17 -3.51
CA GLN A 29 -7.02 -9.12 -4.41
C GLN A 29 -5.94 -8.72 -5.44
N PHE A 30 -4.68 -8.64 -5.02
CA PHE A 30 -3.56 -8.35 -5.93
C PHE A 30 -3.05 -9.59 -6.67
N GLY A 31 -3.56 -10.79 -6.36
CA GLY A 31 -3.12 -12.04 -6.96
C GLY A 31 -1.66 -12.38 -6.62
N ILE A 32 -1.16 -11.88 -5.49
CA ILE A 32 0.22 -12.08 -5.04
C ILE A 32 0.26 -12.97 -3.81
N ASN A 33 1.27 -13.84 -3.73
CA ASN A 33 1.55 -14.59 -2.52
C ASN A 33 2.52 -13.85 -1.59
N TRP A 34 2.63 -14.31 -0.34
CA TRP A 34 3.49 -13.71 0.69
C TRP A 34 4.95 -13.58 0.25
N LYS A 35 5.50 -14.58 -0.47
CA LYS A 35 6.89 -14.52 -0.99
C LYS A 35 7.08 -13.47 -2.09
N GLN A 36 6.01 -13.04 -2.75
CA GLN A 36 6.05 -11.95 -3.73
C GLN A 36 5.90 -10.59 -3.04
N ALA A 37 5.05 -10.49 -2.01
CA ALA A 37 4.93 -9.29 -1.18
C ALA A 37 6.26 -8.96 -0.46
N GLU A 38 6.89 -9.97 0.15
CA GLU A 38 8.18 -9.82 0.85
C GLU A 38 9.28 -9.32 -0.10
N ARG A 39 9.30 -9.79 -1.36
CA ARG A 39 10.23 -9.31 -2.38
C ARG A 39 9.98 -7.86 -2.83
N LEU A 40 8.75 -7.37 -2.74
CA LEU A 40 8.42 -5.98 -3.04
C LEU A 40 8.95 -5.06 -1.93
N ASP A 41 8.81 -5.46 -0.67
CA ASP A 41 9.38 -4.72 0.47
C ASP A 41 10.90 -4.64 0.39
N SER A 42 11.58 -5.76 0.10
CA SER A 42 13.05 -5.76 -0.05
C SER A 42 13.54 -4.87 -1.21
N ARG A 43 12.73 -4.70 -2.26
CA ARG A 43 13.07 -3.81 -3.38
C ARG A 43 12.89 -2.34 -3.03
N ASN A 44 11.88 -2.00 -2.22
CA ASN A 44 11.68 -0.63 -1.74
C ASN A 44 12.81 -0.21 -0.78
N GLU A 45 13.23 -1.08 0.14
CA GLU A 45 14.37 -0.81 1.02
C GLU A 45 15.67 -0.55 0.24
N ALA A 46 15.93 -1.35 -0.80
CA ALA A 46 17.11 -1.18 -1.65
C ALA A 46 17.10 0.13 -2.47
N GLN A 47 15.92 0.59 -2.91
CA GLN A 47 15.81 1.86 -3.65
C GLN A 47 15.87 3.09 -2.74
N LEU A 48 15.36 3.01 -1.51
CA LEU A 48 15.47 4.10 -0.53
C LEU A 48 16.90 4.25 0.01
N SER A 49 17.65 3.16 0.12
CA SER A 49 19.08 3.19 0.48
C SER A 49 19.98 3.73 -0.64
N GLY A 50 19.54 3.71 -1.90
CA GLY A 50 20.34 4.12 -3.06
C GLY A 50 20.37 5.61 -3.34
N ASN A 51 19.49 6.41 -2.72
CA ASN A 51 19.40 7.86 -2.92
C ASN A 51 20.16 8.68 -1.85
N SER A 52 21.03 8.04 -1.08
CA SER A 52 22.00 8.71 -0.21
C SER A 52 23.35 8.79 -0.93
N SER A 53 23.51 9.74 -1.85
CA SER A 53 24.81 10.10 -2.45
C SER A 53 24.86 11.60 -2.70
#